data_AF-A0ABC8UCF1-F1
#
_entry.id   AF-A0ABC8UCF1-F1
#
_cell.length_a   1.000
_cell.length_b   1.000
_cell.length_c   1.000
_cell.angle_alpha   90.00
_cell.angle_beta   90.00
_cell.angle_gamma   90.00
#
_symmetry.space_group_name_H-M   'P 1'
#
loop_
_entity.id
_entity.type
_entity.pdbx_description
1 polymer ?
#
loop_
_entity_poly.entity_id
_entity_poly.type
_entity_poly.pdbx_seq_one_letter_code
_entity_poly.pdbx_strand_id
1 'polypeptide(L)'
;MPVGAAKIVGVVRVKEIAGGGVVVCAMGKYCALTLGEFVFGGLALPLLRHLGVRTKHSLKRRLRIRTLQFGTAHNVNELYDSVDPEVVLSILVHKVILASLEEGVREGRMLLHDWLVILTAQYNDACKLVQYGHGSSTTSHIDVAFSQCPQLQPLPRLVFALLRNPLLRFHEEGVHPDYRIYLQCLFSALEPSSLHRAIYPLLTSFATPDKQAFPRHSLSRAALITSGSPIFFLDAFTALIVFYSSTVDPTLPFPPPHDCLLRTTINKLKQERSITPKLIFIRGGQDDATAFENYLIEEQDVDGSGFTSVMGFVSFLEEINQSVLEYMK
;
A
#
# COMPACT_ATOMS: atom_id res chain seq x y z
N MET A 1 10.22 -35.94 30.96
CA MET A 1 11.42 -35.30 30.36
C MET A 1 10.94 -34.24 29.39
N PRO A 2 11.36 -32.97 29.51
CA PRO A 2 10.81 -31.90 28.70
C PRO A 2 11.49 -31.88 27.32
N VAL A 3 10.67 -31.86 26.27
CA VAL A 3 11.12 -31.66 24.88
C VAL A 3 11.40 -30.17 24.71
N GLY A 4 12.65 -29.83 24.41
CA GLY A 4 13.13 -28.45 24.30
C GLY A 4 12.42 -27.68 23.20
N ALA A 5 11.80 -26.57 23.55
CA ALA A 5 11.31 -25.58 22.60
C ALA A 5 12.49 -24.91 21.89
N ALA A 6 12.64 -25.17 20.58
CA ALA A 6 13.59 -24.46 19.75
C ALA A 6 13.13 -23.00 19.57
N LYS A 7 13.83 -22.06 20.23
CA LYS A 7 13.69 -20.62 19.96
C LYS A 7 14.31 -20.32 18.60
N ILE A 8 13.50 -19.90 17.63
CA ILE A 8 13.99 -19.25 16.42
C ILE A 8 14.35 -17.81 16.79
N VAL A 9 15.64 -17.51 16.88
CA VAL A 9 16.16 -16.15 17.06
C VAL A 9 16.49 -15.59 15.67
N GLY A 10 15.58 -14.80 15.10
CA GLY A 10 15.84 -14.03 13.90
C GLY A 10 16.60 -12.74 14.24
N VAL A 11 17.81 -12.57 13.72
CA VAL A 11 18.58 -11.32 13.83
C VAL A 11 18.32 -10.47 12.59
N VAL A 12 17.52 -9.41 12.72
CA VAL A 12 17.34 -8.41 11.66
C VAL A 12 18.39 -7.32 11.82
N ARG A 13 19.35 -7.24 10.89
CA ARG A 13 20.29 -6.10 10.82
C ARG A 13 19.64 -4.97 10.02
N VAL A 14 19.31 -3.88 10.69
CA VAL A 14 18.88 -2.63 10.05
C VAL A 14 20.11 -1.73 9.90
N LYS A 15 20.45 -1.36 8.66
CA LYS A 15 21.48 -0.34 8.38
C LYS A 15 20.77 0.95 8.00
N GLU A 16 20.78 1.92 8.90
CA GLU A 16 20.26 3.26 8.65
C GLU A 16 21.39 4.09 8.00
N ILE A 17 21.19 4.53 6.76
CA ILE A 17 22.03 5.55 6.13
C ILE A 17 21.41 6.89 6.48
N ALA A 18 22.24 7.87 6.87
CA ALA A 18 21.78 9.19 7.26
C ALA A 18 20.94 9.83 6.12
N GLY A 19 19.62 9.85 6.31
CA GLY A 19 18.66 10.31 5.30
C GLY A 19 17.38 9.47 5.25
N GLY A 20 16.74 9.21 6.39
CA GLY A 20 15.30 8.93 6.50
C GLY A 20 14.69 7.75 5.72
N GLY A 21 15.49 6.87 5.11
CA GLY A 21 15.01 5.65 4.44
C GLY A 21 15.41 4.39 5.21
N VAL A 22 14.43 3.55 5.54
CA VAL A 22 14.66 2.21 6.11
C VAL A 22 14.69 1.20 4.96
N VAL A 23 15.83 0.57 4.71
CA VAL A 23 15.92 -0.59 3.81
C VAL A 23 15.85 -1.86 4.66
N VAL A 24 14.80 -2.66 4.47
CA VAL A 24 14.63 -3.96 5.12
C VAL A 24 15.13 -5.05 4.16
N CYS A 25 16.30 -5.63 4.44
CA CYS A 25 16.69 -6.90 3.82
C CYS A 25 16.13 -8.06 4.65
N ALA A 26 15.12 -8.76 4.13
CA ALA A 26 14.74 -10.07 4.62
C ALA A 26 15.72 -11.11 4.05
N MET A 27 16.58 -11.67 4.89
CA MET A 27 17.39 -12.84 4.54
C MET A 27 16.52 -14.09 4.62
N GLY A 28 15.85 -14.42 3.52
CA GLY A 28 15.36 -15.77 3.21
C GLY A 28 16.43 -16.52 2.41
N LYS A 29 16.62 -17.80 2.72
CA LYS A 29 17.62 -18.70 2.13
C LYS A 29 17.67 -18.60 0.60
N TYR A 30 18.87 -18.69 0.02
CA TYR A 30 19.26 -18.51 -1.40
C TYR A 30 19.79 -17.11 -1.78
N CYS A 31 20.99 -16.77 -1.32
CA CYS A 31 21.99 -16.11 -2.18
C CYS A 31 23.38 -16.16 -1.50
N ALA A 32 24.16 -17.19 -1.85
CA ALA A 32 25.60 -17.12 -1.67
C ALA A 32 26.17 -16.38 -2.89
N LEU A 33 26.25 -15.06 -2.81
CA LEU A 33 27.12 -14.28 -3.70
C LEU A 33 28.31 -13.82 -2.88
N THR A 34 29.44 -14.46 -3.19
CA THR A 34 30.79 -14.18 -2.73
C THR A 34 31.10 -12.69 -2.75
N LEU A 35 31.41 -12.14 -1.58
CA LEU A 35 32.08 -10.84 -1.44
C LEU A 35 33.47 -10.97 -2.07
N GLY A 36 33.64 -10.38 -3.26
CA GLY A 36 34.97 -10.09 -3.80
C GLY A 36 35.63 -9.03 -2.93
N GLU A 37 36.73 -9.41 -2.29
CA GLU A 37 37.61 -8.52 -1.53
C GLU A 37 38.21 -7.47 -2.47
N PHE A 38 37.76 -6.21 -2.35
CA PHE A 38 38.53 -5.08 -2.85
C PHE A 38 39.46 -4.59 -1.74
N VAL A 39 40.70 -5.09 -1.81
CA VAL A 39 41.85 -4.56 -1.07
C VAL A 39 42.16 -3.17 -1.64
N PHE A 40 41.89 -2.11 -0.87
CA PHE A 40 42.55 -0.82 -1.11
C PHE A 40 43.78 -0.74 -0.21
N GLY A 41 44.93 -0.88 -0.85
CA GLY A 41 46.26 -0.73 -0.25
C GLY A 41 46.43 0.63 0.42
N GLY A 42 47.21 0.61 1.49
CA GLY A 42 47.46 1.76 2.32
C GLY A 42 48.25 2.88 1.63
N LEU A 43 48.07 4.07 2.18
CA LEU A 43 49.12 5.07 2.33
C LEU A 43 48.76 5.92 3.54
N ALA A 44 49.51 5.71 4.61
CA ALA A 44 49.53 6.56 5.77
C ALA A 44 50.26 7.87 5.42
N LEU A 45 49.67 9.03 5.73
CA LEU A 45 50.42 10.28 5.93
C LEU A 45 49.70 11.18 6.96
N PRO A 46 50.45 12.06 7.64
CA PRO A 46 50.39 12.17 9.09
C PRO A 46 49.67 13.42 9.61
N LEU A 47 49.34 13.35 10.91
CA LEU A 47 49.26 14.43 11.90
C LEU A 47 49.44 15.87 11.37
N LEU A 48 48.35 16.63 11.37
CA LEU A 48 48.40 18.04 11.72
C LEU A 48 47.39 18.34 12.83
N ARG A 49 47.93 18.67 14.00
CA ARG A 49 47.21 19.22 15.14
C ARG A 49 46.88 20.69 14.88
N HIS A 50 45.72 21.07 15.42
CA HIS A 50 45.24 22.41 15.74
C HIS A 50 44.82 23.35 14.61
N LEU A 51 43.50 23.46 14.46
CA LEU A 51 42.76 24.73 14.46
C LEU A 51 41.37 24.47 15.06
N GLY A 52 40.98 25.29 16.03
CA GLY A 52 39.74 25.14 16.78
C GLY A 52 38.51 25.28 15.90
N VAL A 53 37.82 24.16 15.66
CA VAL A 53 36.48 24.14 15.11
C VAL A 53 35.62 23.38 16.12
N ARG A 54 34.61 24.04 16.70
CA ARG A 54 33.55 23.35 17.43
C ARG A 54 32.90 22.36 16.46
N THR A 55 33.29 21.09 16.52
CA THR A 55 32.60 20.03 15.81
C THR A 55 31.25 19.84 16.51
N LYS A 56 30.23 20.56 16.03
CA LYS A 56 28.84 20.47 16.51
C LYS A 56 28.27 19.04 16.42
N HIS A 57 28.97 18.15 15.73
CA HIS A 57 28.63 16.75 15.54
C HIS A 57 29.76 15.87 16.08
N SER A 58 29.39 14.85 16.85
CA SER A 58 30.30 13.82 17.34
C SER A 58 29.94 12.49 16.69
N LEU A 59 30.96 11.79 16.18
CA LEU A 59 30.79 10.43 15.67
C LEU A 59 30.65 9.49 16.86
N LYS A 60 29.47 8.88 17.00
CA LYS A 60 29.19 7.89 18.05
C LYS A 60 28.79 6.58 17.40
N ARG A 61 29.51 5.51 17.70
CA ARG A 61 29.09 4.15 17.36
C ARG A 61 27.86 3.81 18.21
N ARG A 62 26.72 3.54 17.58
CA ARG A 62 25.46 3.19 18.24
C ARG A 62 24.99 1.81 17.78
N LEU A 63 24.53 0.99 18.71
CA LEU A 63 23.85 -0.26 18.44
C LEU A 63 22.39 -0.09 18.86
N ARG A 64 21.45 -0.27 17.92
CA ARG A 64 20.01 -0.26 18.19
C ARG A 64 19.51 -1.70 18.12
N ILE A 65 18.97 -2.20 19.21
CA ILE A 65 18.38 -3.55 19.32
C ILE A 65 16.89 -3.38 19.55
N ARG A 66 16.07 -4.08 18.77
CA ARG A 66 14.63 -4.23 19.01
C ARG A 66 14.34 -5.73 19.13
N THR A 67 13.82 -6.13 20.28
CA THR A 67 13.42 -7.52 20.54
C THR A 67 11.90 -7.55 20.62
N LEU A 68 11.28 -8.36 19.78
CA LEU A 68 9.85 -8.57 19.73
C LEU A 68 9.58 -10.06 19.96
N GLN A 69 8.49 -10.37 20.66
CA GLN A 69 8.01 -11.73 20.88
C GLN A 69 6.60 -11.83 20.31
N PHE A 70 6.35 -12.90 19.56
CA PHE A 70 5.06 -13.20 18.97
C PHE A 70 4.51 -14.50 19.57
N GLY A 71 3.17 -14.57 19.68
CA GLY A 71 2.49 -15.82 20.04
C GLY A 71 2.56 -16.83 18.90
N THR A 72 2.38 -18.11 19.24
CA THR A 72 2.22 -19.18 18.25
C THR A 72 0.73 -19.51 18.14
N ALA A 73 0.17 -19.43 16.93
CA ALA A 73 -1.20 -19.86 16.69
C ALA A 73 -1.32 -21.39 16.80
N HIS A 74 -2.41 -21.86 17.41
CA HIS A 74 -2.72 -23.29 17.56
C HIS A 74 -3.68 -23.81 16.49
N ASN A 75 -4.35 -22.90 15.78
CA ASN A 75 -5.24 -23.19 14.66
C ASN A 75 -5.15 -22.07 13.61
N VAL A 76 -5.71 -22.33 12.43
CA VAL A 76 -5.66 -21.39 11.30
C VAL A 76 -6.50 -20.14 11.55
N ASN A 77 -7.57 -20.23 12.34
CA ASN A 77 -8.42 -19.07 12.65
C ASN A 77 -7.66 -18.04 13.49
N GLU A 78 -6.93 -18.49 14.52
CA GLU A 78 -6.03 -17.62 15.31
C GLU A 78 -4.96 -16.94 14.44
N LEU A 79 -4.50 -17.61 13.37
CA LEU A 79 -3.58 -17.01 12.42
C LEU A 79 -4.27 -15.86 11.67
N TYR A 80 -5.45 -16.09 11.10
CA TYR A 80 -6.21 -15.08 10.35
C TYR A 80 -6.63 -13.88 11.23
N ASP A 81 -7.04 -14.13 12.47
CA ASP A 81 -7.41 -13.08 13.43
C ASP A 81 -6.23 -12.18 13.84
N SER A 82 -5.00 -12.67 13.67
CA SER A 82 -3.77 -11.94 14.02
C SER A 82 -3.14 -11.17 12.86
N VAL A 83 -3.73 -11.24 11.66
CA VAL A 83 -3.19 -10.59 10.46
C VAL A 83 -3.31 -9.07 10.56
N ASP A 84 -2.22 -8.38 10.19
CA ASP A 84 -2.23 -6.94 9.93
C ASP A 84 -2.24 -6.69 8.41
N PRO A 85 -3.33 -6.13 7.84
CA PRO A 85 -3.44 -5.95 6.40
C PRO A 85 -2.44 -4.93 5.83
N GLU A 86 -2.01 -3.93 6.60
CA GLU A 86 -1.02 -2.94 6.14
C GLU A 86 0.37 -3.58 6.00
N VAL A 87 0.72 -4.45 6.94
CA VAL A 87 1.99 -5.20 6.91
C VAL A 87 1.99 -6.22 5.78
N VAL A 88 0.87 -6.94 5.59
CA VAL A 88 0.72 -7.87 4.45
C VAL A 88 0.90 -7.13 3.13
N LEU A 89 0.23 -5.99 2.96
CA LEU A 89 0.40 -5.15 1.78
C LEU A 89 1.87 -4.74 1.57
N SER A 90 2.56 -4.31 2.63
CA SER A 90 3.97 -3.91 2.53
C SER A 90 4.87 -5.06 2.03
N ILE A 91 4.66 -6.26 2.56
CA ILE A 91 5.39 -7.46 2.12
C ILE A 91 5.06 -7.78 0.66
N LEU A 92 3.80 -7.72 0.26
CA LEU A 92 3.37 -7.99 -1.11
C LEU A 92 3.97 -7.00 -2.09
N VAL A 93 3.94 -5.69 -1.79
CA VAL A 93 4.55 -4.66 -2.62
C VAL A 93 6.04 -4.95 -2.83
N HIS A 94 6.78 -5.28 -1.77
CA HIS A 94 8.21 -5.59 -1.91
C HIS A 94 8.46 -6.84 -2.77
N LYS A 95 7.66 -7.90 -2.58
CA LYS A 95 7.77 -9.12 -3.40
C LYS A 95 7.46 -8.84 -4.87
N VAL A 96 6.41 -8.09 -5.13
CA VAL A 96 5.99 -7.72 -6.47
C VAL A 96 7.04 -6.84 -7.16
N ILE A 97 7.66 -5.91 -6.44
CA ILE A 97 8.78 -5.11 -6.98
C ILE A 97 9.93 -6.02 -7.39
N LEU A 98 10.33 -6.97 -6.54
CA LEU A 98 11.40 -7.93 -6.85
C LEU A 98 11.06 -8.79 -8.07
N ALA A 99 9.89 -9.43 -8.08
CA ALA A 99 9.42 -10.23 -9.22
C ALA A 99 9.33 -9.39 -10.51
N SER A 100 8.88 -8.14 -10.42
CA SER A 100 8.80 -7.24 -11.57
C SER A 100 10.17 -6.86 -12.13
N LEU A 101 11.21 -6.81 -11.30
CA LEU A 101 12.57 -6.52 -11.72
C LEU A 101 13.29 -7.74 -12.30
N GLU A 102 12.99 -8.94 -11.78
CA GLU A 102 13.63 -10.19 -12.19
C GLU A 102 12.96 -10.83 -13.41
N GLU A 103 11.62 -10.85 -13.44
CA GLU A 103 10.81 -11.63 -14.38
C GLU A 103 9.85 -10.75 -15.21
N GLY A 104 9.73 -9.48 -14.84
CA GLY A 104 8.92 -8.48 -15.53
C GLY A 104 7.55 -8.23 -14.89
N VAL A 105 6.92 -7.12 -15.29
CA VAL A 105 5.67 -6.63 -14.67
C VAL A 105 4.52 -7.63 -14.78
N ARG A 106 4.46 -8.43 -15.86
CA ARG A 106 3.44 -9.47 -16.03
C ARG A 106 3.48 -10.49 -14.91
N GLU A 107 4.68 -10.95 -14.55
CA GLU A 107 4.88 -11.92 -13.48
C GLU A 107 4.52 -11.33 -12.12
N GLY A 108 4.91 -10.07 -11.86
CA GLY A 108 4.49 -9.36 -10.65
C GLY A 108 2.97 -9.26 -10.47
N ARG A 109 2.21 -9.11 -11.58
CA ARG A 109 0.74 -9.12 -11.56
C ARG A 109 0.17 -10.51 -11.29
N MET A 110 0.69 -11.54 -11.98
CA MET A 110 0.27 -12.93 -11.79
C MET A 110 0.50 -13.40 -10.36
N LEU A 111 1.70 -13.15 -9.81
CA LEU A 111 2.04 -13.48 -8.42
C LEU A 111 1.03 -12.91 -7.43
N LEU A 112 0.62 -11.65 -7.63
CA LEU A 112 -0.31 -10.97 -6.74
C LEU A 112 -1.74 -11.52 -6.86
N HIS A 113 -2.18 -11.81 -8.08
CA HIS A 113 -3.46 -12.47 -8.34
C HIS A 113 -3.52 -13.87 -7.73
N ASP A 114 -2.53 -14.71 -8.05
CA ASP A 114 -2.44 -16.09 -7.56
C ASP A 114 -2.34 -16.16 -6.04
N TRP A 115 -1.61 -15.22 -5.42
CA TRP A 115 -1.54 -15.12 -3.97
C TRP A 115 -2.93 -14.92 -3.35
N LEU A 116 -3.77 -14.05 -3.94
CA LEU A 116 -5.12 -13.82 -3.43
C LEU A 116 -6.03 -15.02 -3.67
N VAL A 117 -5.93 -15.67 -4.83
CA VAL A 117 -6.67 -16.91 -5.13
C VAL A 117 -6.33 -18.00 -4.12
N ILE A 118 -5.04 -18.26 -3.89
CA ILE A 118 -4.58 -19.26 -2.93
C ILE A 118 -5.06 -18.91 -1.53
N LEU A 119 -4.89 -17.66 -1.07
CA LEU A 119 -5.37 -17.24 0.26
C LEU A 119 -6.88 -17.47 0.41
N THR A 120 -7.66 -17.10 -0.60
CA THR A 120 -9.12 -17.22 -0.59
C THR A 120 -9.54 -18.69 -0.57
N ALA A 121 -8.89 -19.55 -1.36
CA ALA A 121 -9.14 -20.99 -1.35
C ALA A 121 -8.84 -21.61 0.03
N GLN A 122 -7.68 -21.30 0.61
CA GLN A 122 -7.27 -21.81 1.93
C GLN A 122 -8.17 -21.31 3.05
N TYR A 123 -8.65 -20.07 3.00
CA TYR A 123 -9.63 -19.55 3.94
C TYR A 123 -10.97 -20.30 3.83
N ASN A 124 -11.48 -20.48 2.62
CA ASN A 124 -12.77 -21.15 2.39
C ASN A 124 -12.74 -22.63 2.79
N ASP A 125 -11.62 -23.32 2.58
CA ASP A 125 -11.38 -24.68 3.07
C ASP A 125 -11.34 -24.72 4.61
N ALA A 126 -10.56 -23.82 5.24
CA ALA A 126 -10.43 -23.75 6.70
C ALA A 126 -11.76 -23.44 7.41
N CYS A 127 -12.58 -22.55 6.83
CA CYS A 127 -13.91 -22.22 7.34
C CYS A 127 -14.97 -23.28 6.99
N LYS A 128 -14.60 -24.35 6.27
CA LYS A 128 -15.50 -25.41 5.78
C LYS A 128 -16.69 -24.85 4.99
N LEU A 129 -16.49 -23.73 4.30
CA LEU A 129 -17.50 -23.09 3.46
C LEU A 129 -17.71 -23.85 2.16
N VAL A 130 -16.71 -24.63 1.74
CA VAL A 130 -16.81 -25.54 0.60
C VAL A 130 -17.25 -26.91 1.09
N GLN A 131 -18.53 -27.22 0.97
CA GLN A 131 -19.04 -28.57 1.14
C GLN A 131 -18.84 -29.35 -0.16
N TYR A 132 -17.84 -30.23 -0.21
CA TYR A 132 -17.72 -31.26 -1.25
C TYR A 132 -18.80 -32.33 -1.06
N GLY A 133 -20.05 -31.98 -1.35
CA GLY A 133 -21.18 -32.89 -1.30
C GLY A 133 -21.14 -33.83 -2.50
N HIS A 134 -20.93 -35.12 -2.24
CA HIS A 134 -21.27 -36.20 -3.18
C HIS A 134 -22.73 -36.00 -3.67
N GLY A 135 -22.89 -35.58 -4.93
CA GLY A 135 -24.14 -35.74 -5.67
C GLY A 135 -25.24 -34.69 -5.50
N SER A 136 -24.99 -33.52 -4.90
CA SER A 136 -25.98 -32.43 -4.93
C SER A 136 -25.38 -31.16 -5.53
N SER A 137 -26.01 -30.70 -6.60
CA SER A 137 -25.75 -29.46 -7.35
C SER A 137 -26.08 -28.21 -6.51
N THR A 138 -25.37 -28.03 -5.41
CA THR A 138 -25.33 -26.78 -4.65
C THR A 138 -24.01 -26.11 -4.99
N THR A 139 -24.08 -25.03 -5.76
CA THR A 139 -22.97 -24.12 -6.06
C THR A 139 -22.18 -23.84 -4.79
N SER A 140 -20.92 -24.29 -4.72
CA SER A 140 -20.01 -23.94 -3.64
C SER A 140 -19.84 -22.43 -3.61
N HIS A 141 -20.50 -21.76 -2.67
CA HIS A 141 -20.44 -20.31 -2.55
C HIS A 141 -19.09 -19.93 -1.92
N ILE A 142 -18.13 -19.51 -2.75
CA ILE A 142 -16.84 -19.01 -2.29
C ILE A 142 -17.04 -17.64 -1.63
N ASP A 143 -16.64 -17.53 -0.37
CA ASP A 143 -16.57 -16.25 0.34
C ASP A 143 -15.27 -15.53 -0.03
N VAL A 144 -15.34 -14.69 -1.06
CA VAL A 144 -14.25 -13.79 -1.48
C VAL A 144 -14.14 -12.53 -0.62
N ALA A 145 -15.17 -12.25 0.20
CA ALA A 145 -15.24 -11.07 1.03
C ALA A 145 -14.64 -11.28 2.43
N PHE A 146 -14.21 -12.50 2.77
CA PHE A 146 -13.72 -12.87 4.09
C PHE A 146 -14.70 -12.48 5.21
N SER A 147 -15.97 -12.84 5.03
CA SER A 147 -17.09 -12.43 5.87
C SER A 147 -16.90 -12.81 7.35
N GLN A 148 -16.19 -13.91 7.64
CA GLN A 148 -15.94 -14.38 9.00
C GLN A 148 -14.65 -13.81 9.61
N CYS A 149 -13.77 -13.18 8.82
CA CYS A 149 -12.49 -12.66 9.31
C CYS A 149 -12.27 -11.19 8.92
N PRO A 150 -12.62 -10.23 9.81
CA PRO A 150 -12.50 -8.80 9.56
C PRO A 150 -11.11 -8.32 9.12
N GLN A 151 -10.04 -8.97 9.60
CA GLN A 151 -8.66 -8.57 9.29
C GLN A 151 -8.27 -8.85 7.82
N LEU A 152 -8.91 -9.83 7.18
CA LEU A 152 -8.65 -10.19 5.79
C LEU A 152 -9.52 -9.42 4.79
N GLN A 153 -10.65 -8.87 5.23
CA GLN A 153 -11.60 -8.13 4.36
C GLN A 153 -10.97 -6.98 3.54
N PRO A 154 -9.95 -6.24 4.04
CA PRO A 154 -9.30 -5.21 3.24
C PRO A 154 -8.44 -5.77 2.10
N LEU A 155 -7.95 -7.01 2.20
CA LEU A 155 -6.92 -7.55 1.32
C LEU A 155 -7.33 -7.62 -0.16
N PRO A 156 -8.53 -8.11 -0.55
CA PRO A 156 -8.96 -8.08 -1.94
C PRO A 156 -8.90 -6.67 -2.55
N ARG A 157 -9.35 -5.67 -1.78
CA ARG A 157 -9.35 -4.27 -2.24
C ARG A 157 -7.95 -3.70 -2.34
N LEU A 158 -7.06 -4.03 -1.41
CA LEU A 158 -5.66 -3.61 -1.45
C LEU A 158 -4.90 -4.26 -2.62
N VAL A 159 -5.14 -5.54 -2.88
CA VAL A 159 -4.59 -6.26 -4.04
C VAL A 159 -5.07 -5.60 -5.33
N PHE A 160 -6.37 -5.37 -5.46
CA PHE A 160 -6.95 -4.68 -6.61
C PHE A 160 -6.34 -3.28 -6.83
N ALA A 161 -6.19 -2.50 -5.76
CA ALA A 161 -5.57 -1.18 -5.83
C ALA A 161 -4.09 -1.24 -6.26
N LEU A 162 -3.35 -2.24 -5.80
CA LEU A 162 -1.97 -2.47 -6.22
C LEU A 162 -1.88 -2.89 -7.69
N LEU A 163 -2.79 -3.74 -8.18
CA LEU A 163 -2.88 -4.13 -9.60
C LEU A 163 -3.16 -2.93 -10.53
N ARG A 164 -3.91 -1.92 -10.05
CA ARG A 164 -4.18 -0.68 -10.81
C ARG A 164 -3.10 0.39 -10.65
N ASN A 165 -2.17 0.20 -9.71
CA ASN A 165 -1.11 1.15 -9.43
C ASN A 165 -0.14 1.25 -10.63
N PRO A 166 0.37 2.45 -10.99
CA PRO A 166 1.35 2.61 -12.06
C PRO A 166 2.60 1.73 -11.92
N LEU A 167 2.91 1.25 -10.72
CA LEU A 167 3.96 0.27 -10.46
C LEU A 167 3.77 -1.03 -11.26
N LEU A 168 2.53 -1.48 -11.47
CA LEU A 168 2.15 -2.73 -12.11
C LEU A 168 1.45 -2.59 -13.47
N ARG A 169 1.30 -1.36 -13.97
CA ARG A 169 0.77 -1.12 -15.32
C ARG A 169 1.77 -1.52 -16.40
N PHE A 170 1.31 -1.98 -17.55
CA PHE A 170 2.24 -2.27 -18.66
C PHE A 170 2.86 -0.99 -19.22
N HIS A 171 4.02 -1.10 -19.88
CA HIS A 171 4.66 0.07 -20.49
C HIS A 171 3.82 0.69 -21.62
N GLU A 172 3.07 -0.16 -22.32
CA GLU A 172 2.12 0.21 -23.38
C GLU A 172 1.02 1.17 -22.88
N GLU A 173 0.76 1.18 -21.57
CA GLU A 173 -0.20 2.07 -20.91
C GLU A 173 0.37 3.48 -20.62
N GLY A 174 1.54 3.80 -21.16
CA GLY A 174 2.12 5.15 -21.09
C GLY A 174 2.83 5.51 -19.79
N VAL A 175 3.16 4.52 -18.94
CA VAL A 175 3.92 4.78 -17.71
C VAL A 175 5.40 5.00 -18.03
N HIS A 176 5.88 6.21 -17.73
CA HIS A 176 7.28 6.58 -17.88
C HIS A 176 8.19 5.68 -17.02
N PRO A 177 9.30 5.14 -17.56
CA PRO A 177 10.20 4.24 -16.82
C PRO A 177 10.74 4.91 -15.55
N ASP A 178 11.20 6.16 -15.62
CA ASP A 178 11.72 6.87 -14.43
C ASP A 178 10.66 7.03 -13.34
N TYR A 179 9.38 7.23 -13.72
CA TYR A 179 8.31 7.33 -12.74
C TYR A 179 8.08 5.99 -12.05
N ARG A 180 8.18 4.87 -12.77
CA ARG A 180 8.09 3.53 -12.19
C ARG A 180 9.25 3.26 -11.24
N ILE A 181 10.50 3.56 -11.63
CA ILE A 181 11.67 3.40 -10.76
C ILE A 181 11.51 4.26 -9.50
N TYR A 182 11.05 5.51 -9.66
CA TYR A 182 10.72 6.37 -8.54
C TYR A 182 9.73 5.72 -7.57
N LEU A 183 8.63 5.14 -8.08
CA LEU A 183 7.65 4.44 -7.23
C LEU A 183 8.25 3.21 -6.54
N GLN A 184 9.04 2.41 -7.24
CA GLN A 184 9.72 1.24 -6.66
C GLN A 184 10.63 1.66 -5.49
N CYS A 185 11.46 2.70 -5.68
CA CYS A 185 12.33 3.23 -4.63
C CYS A 185 11.53 3.82 -3.47
N LEU A 186 10.49 4.61 -3.76
CA LEU A 186 9.65 5.21 -2.73
C LEU A 186 8.97 4.13 -1.89
N PHE A 187 8.24 3.22 -2.52
CA PHE A 187 7.44 2.22 -1.82
C PHE A 187 8.30 1.25 -1.01
N SER A 188 9.52 0.94 -1.46
CA SER A 188 10.47 0.11 -0.72
C SER A 188 10.96 0.74 0.60
N ALA A 189 10.82 2.07 0.75
CA ALA A 189 11.30 2.83 1.90
C ALA A 189 10.17 3.30 2.85
N LEU A 190 8.90 3.13 2.46
CA LEU A 190 7.76 3.56 3.27
C LEU A 190 7.45 2.58 4.40
N GLU A 191 7.02 3.12 5.54
CA GLU A 191 6.38 2.34 6.59
C GLU A 191 4.99 1.84 6.14
N PRO A 192 4.46 0.76 6.75
CA PRO A 192 3.21 0.12 6.31
C PRO A 192 2.02 1.08 6.15
N SER A 193 1.80 1.99 7.11
CA SER A 193 0.69 2.95 7.10
C SER A 193 0.80 3.98 5.97
N SER A 194 2.01 4.49 5.75
CA SER A 194 2.32 5.42 4.67
C SER A 194 2.19 4.74 3.30
N LEU A 195 2.65 3.49 3.18
CA LEU A 195 2.51 2.71 1.96
C LEU A 195 1.05 2.36 1.66
N HIS A 196 0.28 1.97 2.67
CA HIS A 196 -1.17 1.77 2.53
C HIS A 196 -1.83 3.02 1.96
N ARG A 197 -1.51 4.21 2.49
CA ARG A 197 -2.05 5.49 1.98
C ARG A 197 -1.64 5.78 0.53
N ALA A 198 -0.46 5.34 0.11
CA ALA A 198 0.03 5.53 -1.25
C ALA A 198 -0.63 4.58 -2.26
N ILE A 199 -0.97 3.35 -1.83
CA ILE A 199 -1.63 2.34 -2.68
C ILE A 199 -3.14 2.55 -2.73
N TYR A 200 -3.79 2.75 -1.58
CA TYR A 200 -5.22 3.00 -1.47
C TYR A 200 -5.44 4.35 -0.75
N PRO A 201 -5.60 5.44 -1.51
CA PRO A 201 -5.84 6.77 -0.97
C PRO A 201 -7.04 6.85 -0.03
N LEU A 202 -6.99 7.77 0.93
CA LEU A 202 -8.14 8.04 1.79
C LEU A 202 -8.99 9.16 1.20
N LEU A 203 -10.27 8.87 0.97
CA LEU A 203 -11.26 9.87 0.60
C LEU A 203 -12.14 10.21 1.81
N THR A 204 -12.20 11.49 2.15
CA THR A 204 -13.03 12.05 3.22
C THR A 204 -13.95 13.12 2.63
N SER A 205 -15.10 13.38 3.27
CA SER A 205 -15.99 14.46 2.83
C SER A 205 -16.30 15.46 3.94
N PHE A 206 -16.61 16.68 3.51
CA PHE A 206 -16.84 17.85 4.34
C PHE A 206 -18.14 18.53 3.91
N ALA A 207 -18.99 18.85 4.88
CA ALA A 207 -20.20 19.64 4.66
C ALA A 207 -19.88 21.13 4.49
N THR A 208 -18.90 21.61 5.25
CA THR A 208 -18.28 22.93 5.10
C THR A 208 -16.78 22.79 5.36
N PRO A 209 -15.92 23.77 5.02
CA PRO A 209 -14.48 23.68 5.28
C PRO A 209 -14.10 23.39 6.75
N ASP A 210 -15.01 23.69 7.69
CA ASP A 210 -14.84 23.49 9.14
C ASP A 210 -15.56 22.27 9.70
N LYS A 211 -16.43 21.63 8.91
CA LYS A 211 -17.25 20.51 9.37
C LYS A 211 -17.07 19.30 8.48
N GLN A 212 -16.35 18.31 9.00
CA GLN A 212 -16.25 16.99 8.39
C GLN A 212 -17.63 16.31 8.40
N ALA A 213 -18.00 15.69 7.28
CA ALA A 213 -19.24 14.93 7.13
C ALA A 213 -18.97 13.43 7.34
N PHE A 214 -18.13 12.84 6.49
CA PHE A 214 -17.81 11.41 6.56
C PHE A 214 -16.30 11.18 6.62
N PRO A 215 -15.83 10.26 7.49
CA PRO A 215 -14.41 10.01 7.71
C PRO A 215 -13.75 9.11 6.66
N ARG A 216 -14.53 8.33 5.91
CA ARG A 216 -14.02 7.45 4.87
C ARG A 216 -15.12 7.16 3.86
N HIS A 217 -14.76 7.25 2.60
CA HIS A 217 -15.55 6.79 1.45
C HIS A 217 -14.80 5.70 0.70
N SER A 218 -15.52 4.87 -0.04
CA SER A 218 -14.92 4.07 -1.12
C SER A 218 -14.43 4.99 -2.23
N LEU A 219 -13.43 4.53 -2.99
CA LEU A 219 -12.86 5.29 -4.10
C LEU A 219 -13.70 5.10 -5.38
N SER A 220 -14.99 5.41 -5.29
CA SER A 220 -15.98 5.26 -6.36
C SER A 220 -16.81 6.54 -6.55
N ARG A 221 -17.31 6.79 -7.76
CA ARG A 221 -18.21 7.91 -8.08
C ARG A 221 -19.55 7.77 -7.35
N ALA A 222 -20.03 6.54 -7.18
CA ALA A 222 -21.23 6.25 -6.40
C ALA A 222 -21.12 6.83 -4.97
N ALA A 223 -19.96 6.70 -4.32
CA ALA A 223 -19.77 7.25 -2.98
C ALA A 223 -19.86 8.78 -2.95
N LEU A 224 -19.35 9.46 -3.99
CA LEU A 224 -19.46 10.92 -4.10
C LEU A 224 -20.94 11.34 -4.19
N ILE A 225 -21.70 10.69 -5.07
CA ILE A 225 -23.13 10.98 -5.30
C ILE A 225 -23.95 10.69 -4.03
N THR A 226 -23.78 9.51 -3.44
CA THR A 226 -24.54 9.08 -2.25
C THR A 226 -24.24 9.94 -1.02
N SER A 227 -23.00 10.42 -0.87
CA SER A 227 -22.63 11.24 0.28
C SER A 227 -23.31 12.61 0.30
N GLY A 228 -23.75 13.13 -0.86
CA GLY A 228 -24.33 14.46 -1.01
C GLY A 228 -23.43 15.61 -0.53
N SER A 229 -22.15 15.35 -0.25
CA SER A 229 -21.25 16.32 0.36
C SER A 229 -20.69 17.29 -0.69
N PRO A 230 -20.57 18.59 -0.39
CA PRO A 230 -20.06 19.57 -1.34
C PRO A 230 -18.54 19.51 -1.53
N ILE A 231 -17.79 19.07 -0.52
CA ILE A 231 -16.32 19.09 -0.52
C ILE A 231 -15.79 17.70 -0.21
N PHE A 232 -14.82 17.26 -0.99
CA PHE A 232 -14.10 16.02 -0.83
C PHE A 232 -12.61 16.29 -0.68
N PHE A 233 -11.99 15.59 0.26
CA PHE A 233 -10.56 15.65 0.50
C PHE A 233 -9.96 14.26 0.32
N LEU A 234 -9.10 14.14 -0.69
CA LEU A 234 -8.39 12.93 -1.05
C LEU A 234 -6.93 13.03 -0.66
N ASP A 235 -6.46 12.01 0.04
CA ASP A 235 -5.09 11.89 0.49
C ASP A 235 -4.44 10.64 -0.10
N ALA A 236 -3.50 10.84 -1.02
CA ALA A 236 -2.79 9.79 -1.76
C ALA A 236 -1.30 9.72 -1.42
N PHE A 237 -0.91 10.13 -0.21
CA PHE A 237 0.48 10.20 0.28
C PHE A 237 1.38 11.22 -0.44
N THR A 238 1.58 11.12 -1.75
CA THR A 238 2.35 12.07 -2.58
C THR A 238 1.53 13.27 -3.04
N ALA A 239 0.21 13.14 -3.04
CA ALA A 239 -0.73 14.20 -3.41
C ALA A 239 -1.85 14.36 -2.37
N LEU A 240 -2.26 15.61 -2.18
CA LEU A 240 -3.42 16.03 -1.39
C LEU A 240 -4.34 16.79 -2.34
N ILE A 241 -5.56 16.31 -2.53
CA ILE A 241 -6.50 16.91 -3.48
C ILE A 241 -7.76 17.33 -2.72
N VAL A 242 -8.13 18.59 -2.86
CA VAL A 242 -9.41 19.12 -2.40
C VAL A 242 -10.29 19.35 -3.61
N PHE A 243 -11.35 18.56 -3.71
CA PHE A 243 -12.32 18.61 -4.80
C PHE A 243 -13.64 19.18 -4.29
N TYR A 244 -14.12 20.23 -4.93
CA TYR A 244 -15.45 20.79 -4.72
C TYR A 244 -16.38 20.22 -5.79
N SER A 245 -17.51 19.65 -5.39
CA SER A 245 -18.51 19.12 -6.32
C SER A 245 -19.01 20.19 -7.28
N SER A 246 -19.43 19.81 -8.49
CA SER A 246 -20.08 20.72 -9.45
C SER A 246 -21.43 21.26 -8.94
N THR A 247 -22.05 20.56 -7.99
CA THR A 247 -23.30 20.96 -7.32
C THR A 247 -23.08 21.82 -6.08
N VAL A 248 -21.85 22.27 -5.83
CA VAL A 248 -21.53 23.05 -4.64
C VAL A 248 -22.24 24.40 -4.64
N ASP A 249 -22.73 24.81 -3.47
CA ASP A 249 -23.29 26.13 -3.26
C ASP A 249 -22.22 27.20 -3.57
N PRO A 250 -22.48 28.16 -4.49
CA PRO A 250 -21.53 29.23 -4.83
C PRO A 250 -21.17 30.14 -3.64
N THR A 251 -21.91 30.08 -2.53
CA THR A 251 -21.57 30.80 -1.30
C THR A 251 -20.39 30.20 -0.55
N LEU A 252 -20.03 28.94 -0.82
CA LEU A 252 -18.91 28.29 -0.15
C LEU A 252 -17.57 28.87 -0.63
N PRO A 253 -16.66 29.23 0.30
CA PRO A 253 -15.39 29.84 -0.06
C PRO A 253 -14.49 28.86 -0.82
N PHE A 254 -13.99 29.33 -1.97
CA PHE A 254 -12.94 28.64 -2.73
C PHE A 254 -11.80 29.62 -3.07
N PRO A 255 -10.53 29.28 -2.79
CA PRO A 255 -10.07 28.07 -2.09
C PRO A 255 -10.52 28.07 -0.62
N PRO A 256 -10.44 26.94 0.10
CA PRO A 256 -10.84 26.88 1.50
C PRO A 256 -10.01 27.87 2.35
N PRO A 257 -10.65 28.61 3.28
CA PRO A 257 -10.01 29.60 4.16
C PRO A 257 -8.82 29.01 4.92
N HIS A 258 -7.81 29.83 5.22
CA HIS A 258 -6.58 29.36 5.87
C HIS A 258 -6.79 28.86 7.30
N ASP A 259 -7.78 29.41 7.98
CA ASP A 259 -8.14 29.18 9.38
C ASP A 259 -9.24 28.14 9.56
N CYS A 260 -9.40 27.21 8.60
CA CYS A 260 -10.41 26.16 8.68
C CYS A 260 -9.86 24.78 9.11
N LEU A 261 -10.77 23.89 9.53
CA LEU A 261 -10.45 22.50 9.89
C LEU A 261 -9.74 21.76 8.74
N LEU A 262 -10.23 21.92 7.51
CA LEU A 262 -9.65 21.28 6.34
C LEU A 262 -8.20 21.72 6.10
N ARG A 263 -7.91 23.02 6.19
CA ARG A 263 -6.53 23.54 6.06
C ARG A 263 -5.62 23.09 7.19
N THR A 264 -6.14 23.08 8.41
CA THR A 264 -5.40 22.57 9.58
C THR A 264 -5.02 21.10 9.38
N THR A 265 -5.94 20.29 8.87
CA THR A 265 -5.71 18.87 8.54
C THR A 265 -4.64 18.72 7.46
N ILE A 266 -4.73 19.49 6.37
CA ILE A 266 -3.73 19.49 5.29
C ILE A 266 -2.34 19.87 5.81
N ASN A 267 -2.24 20.90 6.63
CA ASN A 267 -0.96 21.36 7.18
C ASN A 267 -0.35 20.33 8.12
N LYS A 268 -1.16 19.69 8.96
CA LYS A 268 -0.73 18.58 9.82
C LYS A 268 -0.15 17.43 8.99
N LEU A 269 -0.86 16.99 7.95
CA LEU A 269 -0.39 15.92 7.07
C LEU A 269 0.93 16.27 6.34
N LYS A 270 1.12 17.53 5.96
CA LYS A 270 2.40 18.00 5.38
C LYS A 270 3.57 17.96 6.38
N GLN A 271 3.30 18.17 7.67
CA GLN A 271 4.33 18.17 8.71
C GLN A 271 4.73 16.75 9.15
N GLU A 272 3.77 15.83 9.17
CA GLU A 272 3.99 14.46 9.66
C GLU A 272 4.72 13.57 8.63
N ARG A 273 4.70 13.92 7.35
CA ARG A 273 5.27 13.10 6.27
C ARG A 273 6.77 13.30 6.08
N SER A 274 7.41 12.23 5.62
CA SER A 274 8.80 12.24 5.13
C SER A 274 8.98 13.00 3.81
N ILE A 275 7.90 13.18 3.04
CA ILE A 275 7.88 13.96 1.79
C ILE A 275 6.78 15.02 1.84
N THR A 276 6.99 16.16 1.19
CA THR A 276 5.95 17.19 1.07
C THR A 276 5.01 16.82 -0.08
N PRO A 277 3.72 16.50 0.19
CA PRO A 277 2.79 16.17 -0.86
C PRO A 277 2.39 17.40 -1.70
N LYS A 278 2.13 17.17 -2.99
CA LYS A 278 1.56 18.18 -3.89
C LYS A 278 0.10 18.45 -3.49
N LEU A 279 -0.22 19.70 -3.20
CA LEU A 279 -1.58 20.13 -2.85
C LEU A 279 -2.28 20.70 -4.09
N ILE A 280 -3.47 20.18 -4.40
CA ILE A 280 -4.27 20.56 -5.58
C ILE A 280 -5.68 20.94 -5.12
N PHE A 281 -6.20 22.05 -5.65
CA PHE A 281 -7.59 22.48 -5.46
C PHE A 281 -8.30 22.38 -6.80
N ILE A 282 -9.48 21.76 -6.82
CA ILE A 282 -10.25 21.52 -8.04
C ILE A 282 -11.71 21.90 -7.78
N ARG A 283 -12.29 22.70 -8.67
CA ARG A 283 -13.73 22.94 -8.76
C ARG A 283 -14.35 22.09 -9.85
N GLY A 284 -15.26 21.20 -9.47
CA GLY A 284 -16.05 20.41 -10.41
C GLY A 284 -16.81 21.31 -11.38
N GLY A 285 -16.74 20.98 -12.66
CA GLY A 285 -17.39 21.72 -13.74
C GLY A 285 -16.67 22.99 -14.21
N GLN A 286 -15.62 23.46 -13.53
CA GLN A 286 -14.80 24.60 -13.95
C GLN A 286 -13.35 24.19 -14.26
N ASP A 287 -12.75 23.40 -13.36
CA ASP A 287 -11.37 22.94 -13.48
C ASP A 287 -11.31 21.53 -14.07
N ASP A 288 -10.15 21.14 -14.60
CA ASP A 288 -9.88 19.75 -15.01
C ASP A 288 -9.85 18.82 -13.78
N ALA A 289 -10.87 17.96 -13.68
CA ALA A 289 -11.02 17.00 -12.59
C ALA A 289 -10.26 15.69 -12.80
N THR A 290 -9.57 15.50 -13.94
CA THR A 290 -8.87 14.25 -14.29
C THR A 290 -7.90 13.80 -13.19
N ALA A 291 -7.20 14.74 -12.56
CA ALA A 291 -6.25 14.44 -11.49
C ALA A 291 -6.92 13.85 -10.23
N PHE A 292 -8.19 14.16 -9.97
CA PHE A 292 -8.98 13.59 -8.88
C PHE A 292 -9.68 12.29 -9.31
N GLU A 293 -10.28 12.29 -10.50
CA GLU A 293 -11.02 11.14 -11.04
C GLU A 293 -10.12 9.91 -11.23
N ASN A 294 -8.85 10.11 -11.58
CA ASN A 294 -7.86 9.03 -11.67
C ASN A 294 -7.60 8.29 -10.34
N TYR A 295 -8.02 8.85 -9.20
CA TYR A 295 -7.95 8.19 -7.90
C TYR A 295 -9.25 7.48 -7.49
N LEU A 296 -10.31 7.55 -8.30
CA LEU A 296 -11.54 6.77 -8.12
C LEU A 296 -11.36 5.36 -8.67
N ILE A 297 -10.34 4.69 -8.14
CA ILE A 297 -9.81 3.41 -8.64
C ILE A 297 -10.77 2.23 -8.49
N GLU A 298 -12.00 2.38 -8.00
CA GLU A 298 -12.99 1.29 -8.00
C GLU A 298 -13.87 1.27 -9.26
N GLU A 299 -13.80 2.33 -10.07
CA GLU A 299 -14.59 2.51 -11.29
C GLU A 299 -14.00 1.75 -12.49
N GLN A 300 -14.84 1.22 -13.38
CA GLN A 300 -14.42 0.42 -14.54
C GLN A 300 -13.64 1.23 -15.60
N ASP A 301 -13.88 2.54 -15.69
CA ASP A 301 -13.32 3.43 -16.71
C ASP A 301 -12.06 4.17 -16.23
N VAL A 302 -11.69 4.05 -14.95
CA VAL A 302 -10.52 4.71 -14.35
C VAL A 302 -9.22 3.93 -14.65
N ASP A 303 -9.08 3.45 -15.87
CA ASP A 303 -7.82 2.89 -16.36
C ASP A 303 -7.19 3.88 -17.31
N GLY A 304 -6.20 4.60 -16.78
CA GLY A 304 -5.42 5.62 -17.50
C GLY A 304 -4.60 5.08 -18.68
N SER A 305 -4.97 3.93 -19.24
CA SER A 305 -4.39 3.33 -20.44
C SER A 305 -5.22 3.60 -21.69
N GLY A 306 -6.49 4.03 -21.61
CA GLY A 306 -7.37 4.11 -22.79
C GLY A 306 -7.62 2.76 -23.47
N PHE A 307 -7.04 1.68 -22.93
CA PHE A 307 -7.36 0.30 -23.22
C PHE A 307 -8.32 -0.14 -22.14
N THR A 308 -9.51 -0.57 -22.56
CA THR A 308 -10.58 -1.09 -21.73
C THR A 308 -10.10 -2.28 -20.90
N SER A 309 -9.45 -2.07 -19.76
CA SER A 309 -9.51 -3.06 -18.69
C SER A 309 -10.88 -2.85 -18.05
N VAL A 310 -11.84 -3.66 -18.46
CA VAL A 310 -13.27 -3.49 -18.15
C VAL A 310 -13.58 -3.78 -16.67
N MET A 311 -12.57 -3.87 -15.82
CA MET A 311 -12.68 -4.55 -14.54
C MET A 311 -12.68 -3.56 -13.37
N GLY A 312 -13.90 -3.19 -12.95
CA GLY A 312 -14.14 -2.52 -11.68
C GLY A 312 -13.93 -3.49 -10.52
N PHE A 313 -13.98 -2.97 -9.28
CA PHE A 313 -13.70 -3.79 -8.10
C PHE A 313 -14.64 -5.01 -7.97
N VAL A 314 -15.92 -4.85 -8.34
CA VAL A 314 -16.90 -5.96 -8.30
C VAL A 314 -16.54 -7.06 -9.29
N SER A 315 -16.23 -6.70 -10.54
CA SER A 315 -15.83 -7.67 -11.57
C SER A 315 -14.51 -8.37 -11.22
N PHE A 316 -13.60 -7.69 -10.53
CA PHE A 316 -12.40 -8.31 -9.99
C PHE A 316 -12.71 -9.40 -8.95
N LEU A 317 -13.68 -9.16 -8.05
CA LEU A 317 -14.09 -10.19 -7.08
C LEU A 317 -14.76 -11.39 -7.76
N GLU A 318 -15.50 -11.16 -8.85
CA GLU A 318 -16.08 -12.23 -9.67
C GLU A 318 -15.00 -13.08 -10.37
N GLU A 319 -13.96 -12.44 -10.91
CA GLU A 319 -12.78 -13.13 -11.47
C GLU A 319 -12.10 -14.00 -10.41
N ILE A 320 -11.80 -13.44 -9.23
CA ILE A 320 -11.18 -14.18 -8.12
C ILE A 320 -12.04 -15.37 -7.71
N ASN A 321 -13.37 -15.21 -7.64
CA ASN A 321 -14.28 -16.31 -7.34
C ASN A 321 -14.12 -17.45 -8.37
N GLN A 322 -14.15 -17.12 -9.66
CA GLN A 322 -13.98 -18.10 -10.73
C GLN A 322 -12.62 -18.80 -10.67
N SER A 323 -11.53 -18.05 -10.47
CA SER A 323 -10.18 -18.62 -10.34
C SER A 323 -10.02 -19.51 -9.10
N VAL A 324 -10.68 -19.17 -7.98
CA VAL A 324 -10.70 -20.04 -6.79
C VAL A 324 -11.46 -21.34 -7.08
N LEU A 325 -12.61 -21.28 -7.76
CA LEU A 325 -13.34 -22.47 -8.18
C LEU A 325 -12.54 -23.37 -9.12
N GLU A 326 -11.68 -22.79 -9.95
CA GLU A 326 -10.76 -23.54 -10.83
C GLU A 326 -9.58 -24.13 -10.05
N TYR A 327 -9.01 -23.38 -9.11
CA TYR A 327 -7.91 -23.83 -8.26
C TYR A 327 -8.32 -24.98 -7.31
N MET A 328 -9.58 -25.01 -6.87
CA MET A 328 -10.11 -26.01 -5.94
C MET A 328 -10.62 -27.29 -6.62
N LYS A 329 -10.58 -27.38 -7.96
CA LYS A 329 -10.89 -28.60 -8.73
C LYS A 329 -9.67 -29.52 -8.80
#